data_AF-A0A371CWB2-F1
#
_entry.id   AF-A0A371CWB2-F1
#
_cell.length_a   1.000
_cell.length_b   1.000
_cell.length_c   1.000
_cell.angle_alpha   90.00
_cell.angle_beta   90.00
_cell.angle_gamma   90.00
#
_symmetry.space_group_name_H-M   'P 1'
#
loop_
_entity.id
_entity.type
_entity.pdbx_description
1 polymer ?
#
loop_
_entity_poly.entity_id
_entity_poly.type
_entity_poly.pdbx_seq_one_letter_code
_entity_poly.pdbx_strand_id
1 'polypeptide(L)'
;MAFFAGLCRDKWPGELGDATHPSESVEHLAAWRTLPIAYEALCERVITEGFGSNTHITMAHADLDADDGTTAFTVRLQGVVAEVNLKALGSWNGDVAQAPKATQHITLVGGGYDAAFSPQRDGVLHLEEMIMSALGQPFVGELGRKGTIKLTRRVFKKVDAIETVVGVHLTSRDNPGAKAAKINHMWRVDHKIKTGIRTNGHHLTSVPPMAIRCGDFVDVAASVEVVLMRCKKGRKTEVQLCPIEVVRLHTAPVVKFDAEGVTSDHEDDMILTEEQE
;
A
#
# COMPACT_ATOMS: atom_id res chain seq x y z
N MET A 1 14.14 -20.89 20.19
CA MET A 1 13.20 -19.94 19.56
C MET A 1 13.37 -18.59 20.23
N ALA A 2 13.98 -17.61 19.55
CA ALA A 2 14.10 -16.27 20.10
C ALA A 2 12.81 -15.50 19.79
N PHE A 3 12.05 -15.15 20.83
CA PHE A 3 10.99 -14.15 20.71
C PHE A 3 11.67 -12.80 20.49
N PHE A 4 11.80 -12.38 19.23
CA PHE A 4 12.31 -11.05 18.93
C PHE A 4 11.23 -10.01 19.29
N ALA A 5 11.31 -9.47 20.51
CA ALA A 5 10.59 -8.26 20.90
C ALA A 5 11.26 -7.06 20.20
N GLY A 6 10.50 -6.28 19.43
CA GLY A 6 11.01 -5.11 18.69
C GLY A 6 10.15 -4.76 17.48
N LEU A 7 10.35 -3.56 16.90
CA LEU A 7 9.65 -3.16 15.67
C LEU A 7 10.30 -3.82 14.46
N CYS A 8 9.53 -4.05 13.40
CA CYS A 8 10.08 -4.57 12.14
C CYS A 8 11.17 -3.66 11.57
N ARG A 9 11.07 -2.34 11.80
CA ARG A 9 12.06 -1.36 11.35
C ARG A 9 13.43 -1.54 12.02
N ASP A 10 13.47 -2.09 13.23
CA ASP A 10 14.71 -2.26 13.99
C ASP A 10 15.47 -3.53 13.54
N LYS A 11 14.85 -4.36 12.68
CA LYS A 11 15.42 -5.62 12.18
C LYS A 11 16.23 -5.45 10.90
N TRP A 12 16.15 -4.29 10.24
CA TRP A 12 16.95 -4.02 9.04
C TRP A 12 18.42 -3.77 9.41
N PRO A 13 19.39 -4.27 8.63
CA PRO A 13 20.80 -4.12 8.96
C PRO A 13 21.29 -2.69 8.74
N GLY A 14 22.36 -2.31 9.43
CA GLY A 14 23.14 -1.08 9.14
C GLY A 14 22.32 0.20 9.12
N GLU A 15 21.37 0.35 10.05
CA GLU A 15 20.48 1.51 10.18
C GLU A 15 19.56 1.75 8.97
N LEU A 16 19.45 0.79 8.03
CA LEU A 16 18.60 0.93 6.85
C LEU A 16 17.15 1.26 7.21
N GLY A 17 16.65 0.64 8.27
CA GLY A 17 15.27 0.74 8.74
C GLY A 17 14.95 1.99 9.55
N ASP A 18 15.93 2.86 9.84
CA ASP A 18 15.69 4.08 10.60
C ASP A 18 14.56 4.86 9.93
N ALA A 19 13.41 4.94 10.61
CA ALA A 19 12.23 5.62 10.08
C ALA A 19 12.40 7.15 10.15
N THR A 20 11.49 7.89 9.52
CA THR A 20 11.42 9.37 9.61
C THR A 20 11.37 9.90 11.05
N HIS A 21 11.05 9.06 12.04
CA HIS A 21 11.05 9.40 13.46
C HIS A 21 11.98 8.44 14.23
N PRO A 22 13.29 8.76 14.31
CA PRO A 22 14.30 7.90 14.94
C PRO A 22 14.18 7.82 16.49
N SER A 23 13.31 8.62 17.11
CA SER A 23 13.32 8.84 18.56
C SER A 23 12.30 8.03 19.38
N GLU A 24 11.39 7.29 18.76
CA GLU A 24 10.33 6.60 19.50
C GLU A 24 10.70 5.12 19.73
N SER A 25 11.15 4.74 20.92
CA SER A 25 11.29 3.32 21.27
C SER A 25 9.92 2.64 21.36
N VAL A 26 9.86 1.31 21.21
CA VAL A 26 8.61 0.52 21.38
C VAL A 26 7.91 0.87 22.69
N GLU A 27 8.68 1.06 23.76
CA GLU A 27 8.20 1.34 25.11
C GLU A 27 7.50 2.70 25.22
N HIS A 28 7.79 3.62 24.31
CA HIS A 28 7.20 4.96 24.25
C HIS A 28 6.12 5.10 23.17
N LEU A 29 5.94 4.08 22.32
CA LEU A 29 4.85 4.04 21.37
C LEU A 29 3.55 3.68 22.09
N ALA A 30 2.52 4.49 21.88
CA ALA A 30 1.17 4.09 22.25
C ALA A 30 0.80 2.78 21.54
N ALA A 31 0.03 1.92 22.20
CA ALA A 31 -0.29 0.58 21.68
C ALA A 31 -0.90 0.62 20.26
N TRP A 32 -1.70 1.63 19.96
CA TRP A 32 -2.33 1.86 18.66
C TRP A 32 -1.34 2.19 17.53
N ARG A 33 -0.11 2.59 17.84
CA ARG A 33 0.97 2.81 16.87
C ARG A 33 1.72 1.53 16.52
N THR A 34 1.36 0.40 17.13
CA THR A 34 1.97 -0.90 16.88
C THR A 34 0.94 -1.85 16.27
N LEU A 35 1.33 -2.56 15.21
CA LEU A 35 0.52 -3.59 14.60
C LEU A 35 0.96 -4.96 15.15
N PRO A 36 0.11 -5.69 15.88
CA PRO A 36 0.41 -7.05 16.27
C PRO A 36 0.63 -7.93 15.04
N ILE A 37 1.59 -8.84 15.13
CA ILE A 37 1.82 -9.83 14.07
C ILE A 37 0.82 -10.99 14.22
N ALA A 38 0.39 -11.33 15.44
CA ALA A 38 -0.55 -12.42 15.66
C ALA A 38 -1.99 -11.99 15.30
N TYR A 39 -2.72 -12.89 14.63
CA TYR A 39 -4.09 -12.68 14.19
C TYR A 39 -5.04 -12.38 15.36
N GLU A 40 -4.95 -13.15 16.45
CA GLU A 40 -5.83 -12.99 17.61
C GLU A 40 -5.66 -11.61 18.26
N ALA A 41 -4.41 -11.14 18.37
CA ALA A 41 -4.10 -9.82 18.90
C ALA A 41 -4.56 -8.68 17.97
N LEU A 42 -4.63 -8.92 16.65
CA LEU A 42 -5.24 -7.97 15.71
C LEU A 42 -6.75 -7.88 15.93
N CYS A 43 -7.44 -9.01 16.08
CA CYS A 43 -8.89 -9.05 16.35
C CYS A 43 -9.28 -8.32 17.64
N GLU A 44 -8.44 -8.37 18.68
CA GLU A 44 -8.68 -7.66 19.94
C GLU A 44 -8.56 -6.13 19.80
N ARG A 45 -7.76 -5.65 18.84
CA ARG A 45 -7.40 -4.23 18.72
C ARG A 45 -8.13 -3.49 17.62
N VAL A 46 -8.63 -4.21 16.62
CA VAL A 46 -9.24 -3.62 15.44
C VAL A 46 -10.74 -3.83 15.47
N ILE A 47 -11.48 -2.72 15.50
CA ILE A 47 -12.91 -2.72 15.27
C ILE A 47 -13.17 -2.29 13.83
N THR A 48 -13.84 -3.13 13.05
CA THR A 48 -14.24 -2.79 11.68
C THR A 48 -15.66 -2.23 11.67
N GLU A 49 -15.82 -0.97 11.29
CA GLU A 49 -17.14 -0.38 11.06
C GLU A 49 -17.43 -0.30 9.55
N GLY A 50 -18.57 -0.85 9.14
CA GLY A 50 -19.03 -0.78 7.75
C GLY A 50 -19.78 0.52 7.47
N PHE A 51 -19.20 1.44 6.69
CA PHE A 51 -19.85 2.69 6.30
C PHE A 51 -20.60 2.58 4.97
N GLY A 52 -21.89 2.20 5.03
CA GLY A 52 -22.84 2.43 3.93
C GLY A 52 -22.37 1.98 2.53
N SER A 53 -22.76 2.70 1.49
CA SER A 53 -22.44 2.38 0.09
C SER A 53 -20.96 2.57 -0.29
N ASN A 54 -20.11 3.02 0.65
CA ASN A 54 -18.72 3.35 0.37
C ASN A 54 -17.76 2.34 1.00
N THR A 55 -16.78 1.95 0.19
CA THR A 55 -15.73 0.93 0.34
C THR A 55 -14.69 1.20 1.44
N HIS A 56 -15.00 2.05 2.42
CA HIS A 56 -14.06 2.41 3.48
C HIS A 56 -14.43 1.66 4.75
N ILE A 57 -13.56 0.73 5.15
CA ILE A 57 -13.56 0.23 6.52
C ILE A 57 -12.74 1.21 7.32
N THR A 58 -13.35 1.75 8.36
CA THR A 58 -12.59 2.42 9.39
C THR A 58 -12.22 1.39 10.42
N MET A 59 -10.94 1.35 10.74
CA MET A 59 -10.43 0.62 11.88
C MET A 59 -10.21 1.61 13.00
N ALA A 60 -11.00 1.50 14.06
CA ALA A 60 -10.77 2.22 15.30
C ALA A 60 -9.94 1.33 16.24
N HIS A 61 -9.04 1.96 16.99
CA HIS A 61 -8.38 1.31 18.11
C HIS A 61 -9.26 1.46 19.35
N ALA A 62 -9.38 0.40 20.17
CA ALA A 62 -10.23 0.41 21.37
C ALA A 62 -9.89 1.55 22.36
N ASP A 63 -8.61 1.92 22.43
CA ASP A 63 -8.12 3.01 23.31
C ASP A 63 -8.30 4.43 22.72
N LEU A 64 -8.80 4.58 21.48
CA LEU A 64 -9.12 5.91 20.95
C LEU A 64 -10.56 6.24 21.34
N ASP A 65 -10.76 7.33 22.08
CA ASP A 65 -12.09 7.79 22.48
C ASP A 65 -12.97 7.95 21.24
N ALA A 66 -14.16 7.36 21.26
CA ALA A 66 -15.11 7.36 20.14
C ALA A 66 -15.54 8.78 19.70
N ASP A 67 -15.32 9.78 20.56
CA ASP A 67 -15.70 11.18 20.34
C ASP A 67 -14.75 11.93 19.38
N ASP A 68 -13.52 11.45 19.16
CA ASP A 68 -12.54 12.11 18.26
C ASP A 68 -12.75 11.79 16.78
N GLY A 69 -13.78 10.99 16.48
CA GLY A 69 -14.18 10.67 15.13
C GLY A 69 -13.37 9.54 14.49
N THR A 70 -13.96 9.05 13.41
CA THR A 70 -13.51 7.92 12.60
C THR A 70 -12.20 8.26 11.88
N THR A 71 -11.05 7.83 12.44
CA THR A 71 -9.73 8.07 11.82
C THR A 71 -9.36 6.95 10.84
N ALA A 72 -8.92 7.32 9.63
CA ALA A 72 -8.48 6.35 8.64
C ALA A 72 -7.21 5.60 9.11
N PHE A 73 -7.29 4.28 9.08
CA PHE A 73 -6.20 3.42 9.49
C PHE A 73 -5.06 3.45 8.48
N THR A 74 -3.86 3.77 8.96
CA THR A 74 -2.65 3.88 8.15
C THR A 74 -1.58 2.92 8.67
N VAL A 75 -1.09 2.04 7.80
CA VAL A 75 0.06 1.18 8.07
C VAL A 75 1.33 1.79 7.50
N ARG A 76 2.47 1.58 8.17
CA ARG A 76 3.79 1.89 7.62
C ARG A 76 4.56 0.62 7.34
N LEU A 77 5.12 0.55 6.14
CA LEU A 77 5.82 -0.61 5.61
C LEU A 77 7.16 -0.18 5.04
N GLN A 78 8.19 -0.98 5.25
CA GLN A 78 9.52 -0.75 4.72
C GLN A 78 9.94 -1.90 3.83
N GLY A 79 10.71 -1.59 2.78
CA GLY A 79 11.25 -2.61 1.89
C GLY A 79 11.96 -2.02 0.70
N VAL A 80 12.50 -2.91 -0.13
CA VAL A 80 13.10 -2.54 -1.41
C VAL A 80 12.04 -2.47 -2.50
N VAL A 81 12.09 -1.44 -3.34
CA VAL A 81 11.20 -1.29 -4.48
C VAL A 81 11.54 -2.31 -5.57
N ALA A 82 10.65 -3.27 -5.82
CA ALA A 82 10.74 -4.17 -6.98
C ALA A 82 10.12 -3.53 -8.23
N GLU A 83 8.93 -2.95 -8.10
CA GLU A 83 8.19 -2.31 -9.18
C GLU A 83 7.57 -1.00 -8.70
N VAL A 84 7.45 -0.01 -9.58
CA VAL A 84 6.91 1.30 -9.21
C VAL A 84 6.22 2.04 -10.36
N ASN A 85 5.01 2.50 -10.11
CA ASN A 85 4.32 3.51 -10.92
C ASN A 85 3.53 4.46 -10.01
N LEU A 86 4.16 5.58 -9.65
CA LEU A 86 3.60 6.61 -8.76
C LEU A 86 3.22 7.90 -9.52
N LYS A 87 3.17 7.86 -10.85
CA LYS A 87 2.77 9.03 -11.67
C LYS A 87 1.36 9.45 -11.28
N ALA A 88 1.03 10.74 -11.28
CA ALA A 88 -0.28 11.25 -10.86
C ALA A 88 -1.47 10.63 -11.64
N LEU A 89 -1.25 10.20 -12.89
CA LEU A 89 -2.24 9.52 -13.72
C LEU A 89 -2.07 7.98 -13.76
N GLY A 90 -1.14 7.44 -12.98
CA GLY A 90 -0.85 6.01 -12.87
C GLY A 90 -0.61 5.35 -14.23
N SER A 91 -1.32 4.25 -14.49
CA SER A 91 -1.28 3.50 -15.74
C SER A 91 -2.21 4.03 -16.84
N TRP A 92 -2.85 5.18 -16.66
CA TRP A 92 -3.79 5.73 -17.64
C TRP A 92 -3.09 6.25 -18.90
N ASN A 93 -3.57 5.83 -20.07
CA ASN A 93 -3.02 6.21 -21.37
C ASN A 93 -3.76 7.41 -22.03
N GLY A 94 -4.86 7.88 -21.44
CA GLY A 94 -5.71 8.94 -22.00
C GLY A 94 -7.05 8.46 -22.54
N ASP A 95 -7.28 7.14 -22.65
CA ASP A 95 -8.56 6.57 -23.06
C ASP A 95 -9.57 6.61 -21.90
N VAL A 96 -10.72 7.24 -22.13
CA VAL A 96 -11.82 7.36 -21.15
C VAL A 96 -12.26 5.99 -20.64
N ALA A 97 -12.28 4.96 -21.50
CA ALA A 97 -12.70 3.61 -21.12
C ALA A 97 -11.73 2.93 -20.13
N GLN A 98 -10.46 3.36 -20.09
CA GLN A 98 -9.44 2.83 -19.18
C GLN A 98 -9.33 3.61 -17.86
N ALA A 99 -9.96 4.78 -17.74
CA ALA A 99 -9.92 5.58 -16.50
C ALA A 99 -10.31 4.77 -15.23
N PRO A 100 -11.36 3.92 -15.22
CA PRO A 100 -11.73 3.15 -14.02
C PRO A 100 -10.69 2.10 -13.61
N LYS A 101 -9.81 1.70 -14.54
CA LYS A 101 -8.80 0.66 -14.37
C LYS A 101 -7.41 1.24 -14.10
N ALA A 102 -7.24 2.55 -14.24
CA ALA A 102 -5.96 3.18 -14.05
C ALA A 102 -5.55 3.11 -12.57
N THR A 103 -4.33 2.64 -12.33
CA THR A 103 -3.79 2.43 -11.00
C THR A 103 -2.40 3.03 -10.87
N GLN A 104 -2.11 3.49 -9.66
CA GLN A 104 -0.76 3.65 -9.14
C GLN A 104 -0.41 2.39 -8.37
N HIS A 105 0.86 1.97 -8.42
CA HIS A 105 1.32 0.82 -7.66
C HIS A 105 2.77 0.97 -7.22
N ILE A 106 3.10 0.25 -6.17
CA ILE A 106 4.47 0.00 -5.72
C ILE A 106 4.52 -1.40 -5.13
N THR A 107 5.53 -2.16 -5.51
CA THR A 107 5.75 -3.53 -5.00
C THR A 107 7.02 -3.52 -4.16
N LEU A 108 6.92 -3.96 -2.92
CA LEU A 108 8.03 -4.07 -1.98
C LEU A 108 8.50 -5.52 -1.86
N VAL A 109 9.80 -5.71 -1.71
CA VAL A 109 10.47 -6.99 -1.42
C VAL A 109 11.49 -6.83 -0.30
N GLY A 110 11.96 -7.95 0.26
CA GLY A 110 12.98 -7.96 1.32
C GLY A 110 14.39 -7.60 0.83
N GLY A 111 14.69 -7.78 -0.46
CA GLY A 111 15.99 -7.43 -1.03
C GLY A 111 17.17 -8.21 -0.44
N GLY A 112 16.95 -9.46 -0.02
CA GLY A 112 17.92 -10.29 0.71
C GLY A 112 17.76 -10.25 2.23
N TYR A 113 16.95 -9.33 2.76
CA TYR A 113 16.72 -9.17 4.21
C TYR A 113 15.37 -9.72 4.66
N ASP A 114 15.06 -10.97 4.29
CA ASP A 114 13.74 -11.56 4.55
C ASP A 114 13.38 -11.66 6.03
N ALA A 115 14.37 -11.78 6.93
CA ALA A 115 14.14 -11.79 8.37
C ALA A 115 13.51 -10.47 8.89
N ALA A 116 13.78 -9.34 8.24
CA ALA A 116 13.18 -8.04 8.57
C ALA A 116 11.88 -7.78 7.80
N PHE A 117 11.77 -8.33 6.59
CA PHE A 117 10.64 -8.09 5.71
C PHE A 117 9.45 -9.03 5.96
N SER A 118 9.68 -10.32 6.19
CA SER A 118 8.61 -11.32 6.34
C SER A 118 7.61 -11.00 7.46
N PRO A 119 8.00 -10.47 8.64
CA PRO A 119 7.01 -10.16 9.67
C PRO A 119 6.03 -9.06 9.25
N GLN A 120 6.45 -8.12 8.40
CA GLN A 120 5.59 -7.07 7.87
C GLN A 120 4.58 -7.65 6.86
N ARG A 121 5.05 -8.57 6.00
CA ARG A 121 4.20 -9.29 5.05
C ARG A 121 3.16 -10.12 5.79
N ASP A 122 3.57 -10.88 6.79
CA ASP A 122 2.68 -11.75 7.56
C ASP A 122 1.65 -10.91 8.34
N GLY A 123 2.06 -9.79 8.93
CA GLY A 123 1.15 -8.83 9.56
C GLY A 123 0.12 -8.24 8.59
N VAL A 124 0.52 -7.93 7.35
CA VAL A 124 -0.41 -7.50 6.28
C VAL A 124 -1.39 -8.62 5.92
N LEU A 125 -0.93 -9.87 5.81
CA LEU A 125 -1.80 -11.00 5.49
C LEU A 125 -2.86 -11.23 6.58
N HIS A 126 -2.47 -11.24 7.85
CA HIS A 126 -3.42 -11.38 8.96
C HIS A 126 -4.40 -10.20 9.03
N LEU A 127 -3.94 -8.99 8.72
CA LEU A 127 -4.81 -7.81 8.62
C LEU A 127 -5.87 -7.99 7.52
N GLU A 128 -5.47 -8.44 6.33
CA GLU A 128 -6.41 -8.73 5.24
C GLU A 128 -7.39 -9.86 5.59
N GLU A 129 -6.89 -10.93 6.21
CA GLU A 129 -7.69 -12.07 6.65
C GLU A 129 -8.75 -11.63 7.67
N MET A 130 -8.35 -10.86 8.67
CA MET A 130 -9.24 -10.36 9.71
C MET A 130 -10.33 -9.47 9.11
N ILE A 131 -9.98 -8.57 8.19
CA ILE A 131 -10.95 -7.71 7.50
C ILE A 131 -11.93 -8.56 6.69
N MET A 132 -11.44 -9.55 5.93
CA MET A 132 -12.30 -10.42 5.11
C MET A 132 -13.23 -11.26 5.99
N SER A 133 -12.73 -11.78 7.11
CA SER A 133 -13.50 -12.51 8.12
C SER A 133 -14.61 -11.63 8.71
N ALA A 134 -14.30 -10.38 9.08
CA ALA A 134 -15.28 -9.42 9.59
C ALA A 134 -16.39 -9.08 8.56
N LEU A 135 -16.09 -9.17 7.27
CA LEU A 135 -17.06 -9.00 6.18
C LEU A 135 -17.83 -10.27 5.82
N GLY A 136 -17.58 -11.38 6.53
CA GLY A 136 -18.13 -12.70 6.20
C GLY A 136 -17.73 -13.19 4.81
N GLN A 137 -16.58 -12.76 4.29
CA GLN A 137 -16.06 -13.14 2.99
C GLN A 137 -14.92 -14.16 3.16
N PRO A 138 -14.80 -15.16 2.27
CA PRO A 138 -13.66 -16.07 2.31
C PRO A 138 -12.37 -15.31 2.01
N PHE A 139 -11.37 -15.47 2.86
CA PHE A 139 -10.02 -15.01 2.58
C PHE A 139 -9.32 -16.02 1.68
N VAL A 140 -9.08 -15.63 0.43
CA VAL A 140 -8.25 -16.40 -0.51
C VAL A 140 -6.85 -15.82 -0.43
N GLY A 141 -6.17 -16.05 0.70
CA GLY A 141 -4.83 -15.57 0.98
C GLY A 141 -3.76 -16.13 0.03
N GLU A 142 -2.58 -15.50 0.07
CA GLU A 142 -1.25 -15.89 -0.48
C GLU A 142 -1.10 -16.41 -1.92
N LEU A 143 -2.15 -16.83 -2.62
CA LEU A 143 -2.10 -17.34 -3.99
C LEU A 143 -1.53 -16.28 -4.94
N GLY A 144 -0.20 -16.30 -5.12
CA GLY A 144 0.58 -15.43 -5.98
C GLY A 144 1.48 -14.39 -5.28
N ARG A 145 1.45 -14.24 -3.95
CA ARG A 145 2.31 -13.25 -3.24
C ARG A 145 3.63 -13.89 -2.78
N LYS A 146 4.48 -14.28 -3.73
CA LYS A 146 5.81 -14.87 -3.45
C LYS A 146 6.77 -13.84 -2.81
N GLY A 147 6.67 -13.61 -1.50
CA GLY A 147 7.64 -12.77 -0.77
C GLY A 147 7.55 -11.27 -1.09
N THR A 148 6.42 -10.80 -1.60
CA THR A 148 6.21 -9.39 -1.99
C THR A 148 5.03 -8.78 -1.25
N ILE A 149 5.10 -7.48 -0.95
CA ILE A 149 3.94 -6.69 -0.55
C ILE A 149 3.59 -5.75 -1.71
N LYS A 150 2.41 -5.93 -2.30
CA LYS A 150 1.91 -5.09 -3.39
C LYS A 150 0.96 -4.05 -2.84
N LEU A 151 1.27 -2.78 -3.08
CA LEU A 151 0.41 -1.67 -2.77
C LEU A 151 -0.15 -1.10 -4.08
N THR A 152 -1.46 -0.89 -4.15
CA THR A 152 -2.14 -0.44 -5.37
C THR A 152 -3.27 0.51 -4.99
N ARG A 153 -3.41 1.60 -5.76
CA ARG A 153 -4.48 2.57 -5.59
C ARG A 153 -5.06 2.96 -6.94
N ARG A 154 -6.39 3.03 -7.03
CA ARG A 154 -7.07 3.52 -8.23
C ARG A 154 -6.88 5.01 -8.36
N VAL A 155 -6.51 5.48 -9.55
CA VAL A 155 -6.23 6.90 -9.83
C VAL A 155 -7.50 7.74 -9.86
N PHE A 156 -8.56 7.20 -10.45
CA PHE A 156 -9.79 7.94 -10.70
C PHE A 156 -10.94 7.43 -9.84
N LYS A 157 -11.64 8.36 -9.18
CA LYS A 157 -12.95 8.16 -8.57
C LYS A 157 -14.03 8.62 -9.55
N LYS A 158 -15.12 7.86 -9.63
CA LYS A 158 -16.29 8.25 -10.43
C LYS A 158 -16.93 9.47 -9.77
N VAL A 159 -17.26 10.49 -10.57
CA VAL A 159 -18.02 11.64 -10.06
C VAL A 159 -19.46 11.19 -9.85
N ASP A 160 -19.93 11.28 -8.61
CA ASP A 160 -21.33 11.09 -8.26
C ASP A 160 -22.09 12.43 -8.46
N ALA A 161 -23.37 12.36 -8.80
CA ALA A 161 -24.21 13.55 -8.92
C ALA A 161 -24.47 14.21 -7.55
N ILE A 162 -24.39 13.44 -6.46
CA ILE A 162 -24.71 13.89 -5.11
C ILE A 162 -23.46 14.37 -4.36
N GLU A 163 -22.30 13.74 -4.60
CA GLU A 163 -21.08 13.98 -3.83
C GLU A 163 -20.23 15.12 -4.43
N THR A 164 -20.07 16.22 -3.70
CA THR A 164 -19.20 17.35 -4.07
C THR A 164 -17.75 17.09 -3.65
N VAL A 165 -17.14 16.00 -4.14
CA VAL A 165 -15.72 15.71 -3.86
C VAL A 165 -14.83 16.70 -4.59
N VAL A 166 -14.11 17.56 -3.88
CA VAL A 166 -13.09 18.43 -4.52
C VAL A 166 -11.91 17.55 -4.95
N GLY A 167 -11.62 17.54 -6.25
CA GLY A 167 -10.48 16.78 -6.79
C GLY A 167 -9.16 17.45 -6.47
N VAL A 168 -8.06 16.70 -6.60
CA VAL A 168 -6.73 17.28 -6.40
C VAL A 168 -6.35 18.13 -7.60
N HIS A 169 -5.76 19.30 -7.33
CA HIS A 169 -5.22 20.16 -8.36
C HIS A 169 -4.03 19.48 -9.07
N LEU A 170 -4.17 19.21 -10.38
CA LEU A 170 -3.11 18.64 -11.22
C LEU A 170 -2.33 19.76 -11.91
N THR A 171 -1.01 19.76 -11.75
CA THR A 171 -0.13 20.70 -12.47
C THR A 171 0.06 20.26 -13.92
N SER A 172 0.63 21.13 -14.77
CA SER A 172 1.00 20.77 -16.15
C SER A 172 2.01 19.60 -16.21
N ARG A 173 2.80 19.40 -15.16
CA ARG A 173 3.72 18.27 -15.02
C ARG A 173 2.98 16.97 -14.73
N ASP A 174 1.95 17.02 -13.89
CA ASP A 174 1.14 15.85 -13.52
C ASP A 174 0.23 15.38 -14.66
N ASN A 175 -0.27 16.33 -15.45
CA ASN A 175 -1.26 16.09 -16.50
C ASN A 175 -0.85 16.79 -17.82
N PRO A 176 0.21 16.30 -18.50
CA PRO A 176 0.65 16.88 -19.76
C PRO A 176 -0.46 16.83 -20.80
N GLY A 177 -0.72 17.98 -21.44
CA GLY A 177 -1.80 18.12 -22.43
C GLY A 177 -3.21 18.16 -21.83
N ALA A 178 -3.34 18.34 -20.51
CA ALA A 178 -4.61 18.48 -19.79
C ALA A 178 -5.62 17.34 -20.05
N LYS A 179 -5.14 16.12 -20.36
CA LYS A 179 -6.01 14.98 -20.71
C LYS A 179 -7.01 14.66 -19.61
N ALA A 180 -6.59 14.62 -18.35
CA ALA A 180 -7.49 14.32 -17.23
C ALA A 180 -8.57 15.40 -17.02
N ALA A 181 -8.32 16.65 -17.43
CA ALA A 181 -9.31 17.72 -17.32
C ALA A 181 -10.52 17.45 -18.23
N LYS A 182 -10.30 16.80 -19.38
CA LYS A 182 -11.36 16.45 -20.34
C LYS A 182 -12.39 15.47 -19.77
N ILE A 183 -11.98 14.63 -18.82
CA ILE A 183 -12.85 13.62 -18.19
C ILE A 183 -13.25 13.96 -16.75
N ASN A 184 -12.83 15.11 -16.20
CA ASN A 184 -13.04 15.48 -14.79
C ASN A 184 -14.52 15.60 -14.35
N HIS A 185 -15.44 15.64 -15.30
CA HIS A 185 -16.88 15.62 -15.07
C HIS A 185 -17.44 14.19 -14.88
N MET A 186 -16.71 13.15 -15.30
CA MET A 186 -17.09 11.73 -15.15
C MET A 186 -16.16 11.00 -14.18
N TRP A 187 -14.87 11.30 -14.26
CA TRP A 187 -13.78 10.63 -13.57
C TRP A 187 -12.78 11.67 -13.07
N ARG A 188 -12.55 11.67 -11.77
CA ARG A 188 -11.75 12.69 -11.10
C ARG A 188 -10.59 12.05 -10.37
N VAL A 189 -9.43 12.69 -10.42
CA VAL A 189 -8.29 12.35 -9.57
C VAL A 189 -8.54 12.94 -8.19
N ASP A 190 -8.73 12.10 -7.18
CA ASP A 190 -9.11 12.48 -5.82
C ASP A 190 -7.94 12.43 -4.83
N HIS A 191 -6.76 11.97 -5.25
CA HIS A 191 -5.56 11.93 -4.43
C HIS A 191 -4.27 12.14 -5.24
N LYS A 192 -3.18 12.39 -4.51
CA LYS A 192 -1.80 12.29 -5.01
C LYS A 192 -0.98 11.56 -3.96
N ILE A 193 -0.17 10.59 -4.39
CA ILE A 193 0.81 9.95 -3.52
C ILE A 193 1.92 10.97 -3.24
N LYS A 194 2.14 11.28 -1.96
CA LYS A 194 3.24 12.14 -1.54
C LYS A 194 4.54 11.37 -1.72
N THR A 195 5.55 12.01 -2.31
CA THR A 195 6.87 11.41 -2.47
C THR A 195 7.94 12.30 -1.86
N GLY A 196 8.85 11.68 -1.12
CA GLY A 196 9.94 12.37 -0.43
C GLY A 196 11.25 11.59 -0.43
N ILE A 197 12.35 12.28 -0.16
CA ILE A 197 13.65 11.68 0.11
C ILE A 197 14.12 12.17 1.47
N ARG A 198 14.63 11.25 2.29
CA ARG A 198 15.34 11.60 3.51
C ARG A 198 16.76 12.00 3.17
N THR A 199 17.13 13.23 3.53
CA THR A 199 18.51 13.74 3.38
C THR A 199 19.28 13.50 4.69
N ASN A 200 20.62 13.52 4.62
CA ASN A 200 21.50 13.52 5.79
C ASN A 200 21.02 14.58 6.80
N GLY A 201 20.62 14.16 8.00
CA GLY A 201 20.00 15.03 9.01
C GLY A 201 18.48 14.86 9.20
N HIS A 202 17.90 13.74 8.73
CA HIS A 202 16.48 13.38 8.94
C HIS A 202 15.47 14.34 8.32
N HIS A 203 15.91 15.29 7.50
CA HIS A 203 15.01 16.21 6.82
C HIS A 203 14.35 15.53 5.62
N LEU A 204 13.01 15.61 5.56
CA LEU A 204 12.21 15.09 4.46
C LEU A 204 12.06 16.16 3.39
N THR A 205 12.63 15.92 2.21
CA THR A 205 12.46 16.82 1.06
C THR A 205 11.47 16.22 0.08
N SER A 206 10.41 16.97 -0.26
CA SER A 206 9.44 16.54 -1.27
C SER A 206 10.10 16.48 -2.65
N VAL A 207 9.85 15.39 -3.39
CA VAL A 207 10.40 15.14 -4.72
C VAL A 207 9.32 14.69 -5.68
N PRO A 208 9.53 14.79 -7.01
CA PRO A 208 8.59 14.21 -7.97
C PRO A 208 8.58 12.67 -7.86
N PRO A 209 7.45 12.00 -8.18
CA PRO A 209 7.34 10.55 -8.03
C PRO A 209 8.37 9.72 -8.81
N MET A 210 8.89 10.27 -9.92
CA MET A 210 9.96 9.67 -10.72
C MET A 210 11.33 9.57 -10.02
N ALA A 211 11.47 10.20 -8.86
CA ALA A 211 12.69 10.12 -8.06
C ALA A 211 12.80 8.78 -7.29
N ILE A 212 11.69 8.08 -7.06
CA ILE A 212 11.65 6.73 -6.48
C ILE A 212 11.89 5.72 -7.61
N ARG A 213 12.87 4.83 -7.43
CA ARG A 213 13.29 3.87 -8.46
C ARG A 213 13.31 2.45 -7.92
N CYS A 214 13.27 1.47 -8.82
CA CYS A 214 13.53 0.07 -8.48
C CYS A 214 14.90 -0.05 -7.81
N GLY A 215 14.97 -0.88 -6.77
CA GLY A 215 16.14 -1.08 -5.91
C GLY A 215 16.27 -0.06 -4.76
N ASP A 216 15.54 1.05 -4.77
CA ASP A 216 15.56 1.98 -3.63
C ASP A 216 14.95 1.32 -2.38
N PHE A 217 15.50 1.60 -1.20
CA PHE A 217 14.89 1.24 0.07
C PHE A 217 13.97 2.37 0.52
N VAL A 218 12.70 2.04 0.76
CA VAL A 218 11.65 3.01 1.01
C VAL A 218 10.87 2.69 2.28
N ASP A 219 10.30 3.74 2.87
CA ASP A 219 9.22 3.67 3.85
C ASP A 219 7.92 4.15 3.18
N VAL A 220 6.87 3.36 3.30
CA VAL A 220 5.57 3.59 2.65
C VAL A 220 4.48 3.65 3.70
N ALA A 221 3.79 4.79 3.79
CA ALA A 221 2.54 4.91 4.51
C ALA A 221 1.37 4.57 3.58
N ALA A 222 0.48 3.68 4.01
CA ALA A 222 -0.64 3.20 3.20
C ALA A 222 -1.93 3.12 4.01
N SER A 223 -3.05 3.52 3.41
CA SER A 223 -4.38 3.21 3.93
C SER A 223 -4.79 1.80 3.55
N VAL A 224 -5.73 1.25 4.31
CA VAL A 224 -6.41 -0.01 3.97
C VAL A 224 -7.79 0.31 3.42
N GLU A 225 -8.10 -0.18 2.23
CA GLU A 225 -9.40 0.02 1.56
C GLU A 225 -10.01 -1.33 1.17
N VAL A 226 -11.34 -1.44 1.23
CA VAL A 226 -12.05 -2.67 0.82
C VAL A 226 -12.81 -2.42 -0.45
N VAL A 227 -12.30 -2.95 -1.55
CA VAL A 227 -12.84 -2.71 -2.88
C VAL A 227 -13.81 -3.82 -3.27
N LEU A 228 -15.04 -3.41 -3.62
CA LEU A 228 -16.05 -4.27 -4.21
C LEU A 228 -15.96 -4.20 -5.74
N MET A 229 -15.72 -5.33 -6.38
CA MET A 229 -15.63 -5.47 -7.83
C MET A 229 -16.76 -6.33 -8.36
N ARG A 230 -17.30 -5.97 -9.52
CA ARG A 230 -18.23 -6.84 -10.26
C ARG A 230 -17.42 -7.74 -11.20
N CYS A 231 -17.64 -9.04 -11.09
CA CYS A 231 -17.04 -10.09 -11.91
C CYS A 231 -18.14 -10.87 -12.64
N LYS A 232 -17.78 -11.65 -13.68
CA LYS A 232 -18.75 -12.48 -14.43
C LYS A 232 -19.52 -13.46 -13.51
N LYS A 233 -18.87 -13.95 -12.44
CA LYS A 233 -19.42 -14.93 -11.48
C LYS A 233 -20.01 -14.29 -10.21
N GLY A 234 -20.18 -12.98 -10.15
CA GLY A 234 -20.74 -12.30 -8.96
C GLY A 234 -19.93 -11.08 -8.52
N ARG A 235 -19.92 -10.80 -7.21
CA ARG A 235 -19.10 -9.73 -6.63
C ARG A 235 -17.84 -10.32 -6.02
N LYS A 236 -16.71 -9.67 -6.23
CA LYS A 236 -15.43 -9.96 -5.57
C LYS A 236 -15.12 -8.83 -4.61
N THR A 237 -14.85 -9.17 -3.36
CA THR A 237 -14.34 -8.25 -2.35
C THR A 237 -12.82 -8.42 -2.28
N GLU A 238 -12.07 -7.33 -2.24
CA GLU A 238 -10.62 -7.34 -2.13
C GLU A 238 -10.15 -6.25 -1.18
N VAL A 239 -9.28 -6.59 -0.23
CA VAL A 239 -8.61 -5.63 0.62
C VAL A 239 -7.38 -5.11 -0.14
N GLN A 240 -7.24 -3.80 -0.22
CA GLN A 240 -6.15 -3.13 -0.92
C GLN A 240 -5.37 -2.23 0.04
N LEU A 241 -4.04 -2.32 -0.03
CA LEU A 241 -3.15 -1.35 0.57
C LEU A 241 -2.93 -0.20 -0.42
N CYS A 242 -3.50 0.96 -0.10
CA CYS A 242 -3.48 2.14 -0.93
C CYS A 242 -2.37 3.08 -0.47
N PRO A 243 -1.26 3.24 -1.24
CA PRO A 243 -0.17 4.11 -0.83
C PRO A 243 -0.66 5.57 -0.71
N ILE A 244 -0.22 6.22 0.37
CA ILE A 244 -0.48 7.64 0.69
C ILE A 244 0.80 8.44 0.53
N GLU A 245 1.90 7.91 1.07
CA GLU A 245 3.22 8.53 1.07
C GLU A 245 4.31 7.50 0.86
N VAL A 246 5.32 7.83 0.04
CA VAL A 246 6.49 7.01 -0.22
C VAL A 246 7.74 7.85 0.02
N VAL A 247 8.53 7.49 1.02
CA VAL A 247 9.78 8.15 1.38
C VAL A 247 10.95 7.25 1.03
N ARG A 248 11.86 7.73 0.18
CA ARG A 248 13.14 7.05 -0.04
C ARG A 248 14.06 7.28 1.15
N LEU A 249 14.48 6.19 1.78
CA LEU A 249 15.46 6.17 2.86
C LEU A 249 16.87 5.98 2.30
N HIS A 250 17.06 5.00 1.41
CA HIS A 250 18.34 4.73 0.75
C HIS A 250 18.16 4.52 -0.76
N THR A 251 19.15 4.96 -1.53
CA THR A 251 19.19 4.71 -2.98
C THR A 251 19.67 3.29 -3.28
N ALA A 252 19.25 2.72 -4.40
CA ALA A 252 19.67 1.38 -4.84
C ALA A 252 21.19 1.08 -4.74
N PRO A 253 22.12 1.99 -5.09
CA PRO A 253 23.56 1.71 -4.97
C PRO A 253 24.07 1.53 -3.53
N VAL A 254 23.34 2.02 -2.53
CA VAL A 254 23.68 1.89 -1.11
C VAL A 254 23.10 0.60 -0.54
N VAL A 255 21.97 0.13 -1.08
CA VAL A 255 21.34 -1.13 -0.71
C VAL A 255 22.17 -2.27 -1.30
N LYS A 256 22.93 -2.95 -0.45
CA LYS A 256 23.71 -4.12 -0.87
C LYS A 256 22.77 -5.31 -0.98
N PHE A 257 22.49 -5.74 -2.19
CA PHE A 257 21.73 -6.97 -2.42
C PHE A 257 22.64 -8.17 -2.20
N ASP A 258 22.23 -9.07 -1.33
CA ASP A 258 22.72 -10.45 -1.36
C ASP A 258 22.12 -11.08 -2.62
N ALA A 259 22.86 -11.02 -3.73
CA ALA A 259 22.39 -11.36 -5.07
C ALA A 259 22.07 -12.86 -5.28
N GLU A 260 22.05 -13.66 -4.22
CA GLU A 260 21.94 -15.13 -4.29
C GLU A 260 20.49 -15.65 -4.29
N GLY A 261 19.46 -14.79 -4.19
CA GLY A 261 18.10 -15.25 -3.84
C GLY A 261 16.95 -15.04 -4.85
N VAL A 262 17.10 -14.27 -5.93
CA VAL A 262 15.98 -13.95 -6.83
C VAL A 262 16.36 -14.14 -8.29
N THR A 263 16.51 -15.39 -8.72
CA THR A 263 16.32 -15.73 -10.13
C THR A 263 14.82 -15.73 -10.39
N SER A 264 14.39 -14.87 -11.30
CA SER A 264 13.00 -14.76 -11.71
C SER A 264 12.59 -16.00 -12.50
N ASP A 265 12.09 -17.03 -11.80
CA ASP A 265 11.39 -18.16 -12.40
C ASP A 265 9.99 -17.70 -12.85
N HIS A 266 9.95 -16.77 -13.79
CA HIS A 266 8.74 -16.21 -14.40
C HIS A 266 8.64 -16.53 -15.90
N GLU A 267 9.15 -17.71 -16.27
CA GLU A 267 8.85 -18.33 -17.55
C GLU A 267 7.94 -19.54 -17.30
N ASP A 268 6.85 -19.59 -18.06
CA ASP A 268 5.98 -20.76 -18.27
C ASP A 268 4.92 -21.15 -17.22
N ASP A 269 4.00 -20.23 -16.91
CA ASP A 269 2.60 -20.67 -16.73
C ASP A 269 1.93 -20.74 -18.10
N MET A 270 2.03 -21.93 -18.68
CA MET A 270 1.37 -22.36 -19.90
C MET A 270 -0.13 -22.05 -19.87
N ILE A 271 -0.58 -21.33 -20.89
CA ILE A 271 -1.97 -21.25 -21.30
C ILE A 271 -2.39 -22.67 -21.73
N LEU A 272 -3.08 -23.40 -20.85
CA LEU A 272 -3.89 -24.55 -21.26
C LEU A 272 -5.16 -23.98 -21.93
N THR A 273 -5.12 -23.82 -23.25
CA THR A 273 -6.33 -23.75 -24.06
C THR A 273 -6.94 -25.14 -24.12
N GLU A 274 -7.99 -25.39 -23.35
CA GLU A 274 -8.94 -26.47 -23.63
C GLU A 274 -9.76 -26.08 -24.88
N GLU A 275 -9.43 -26.69 -26.01
CA GLU A 275 -10.40 -26.94 -27.08
C GLU A 275 -11.40 -27.99 -26.57
N GLN A 276 -12.70 -27.67 -26.60
CA GLN A 276 -13.75 -28.68 -26.65
C GLN A 276 -14.75 -28.30 -27.73
N GLU A 277 -14.94 -29.28 -28.63
CA GLU A 277 -15.95 -29.40 -29.68
C GLU A 277 -17.40 -29.35 -29.15
#